data_AF-A0A7S2UCB4-F1
#
_entry.id   AF-A0A7S2UCB4-F1
#
_cell.length_a   1.000
_cell.length_b   1.000
_cell.length_c   1.000
_cell.angle_alpha   90.00
_cell.angle_beta   90.00
_cell.angle_gamma   90.00
#
_symmetry.space_group_name_H-M   'P 1'
#
loop_
_entity.id
_entity.type
_entity.pdbx_description
1 polymer ?
#
loop_
_entity_poly.entity_id
_entity_poly.type
_entity_poly.pdbx_seq_one_letter_code
_entity_poly.pdbx_strand_id
1 'polypeptide(L)'
;APQDHPRVAYEQGTCVPMSPWQTQSFPNCNSIHELDLRAGGVHSHRESDETRTRRQLPGLKHDDSMEPDKTTLLGMGWFRQAWKVDRPGTSEDSMVLKTLRLDRDFFDEYYDLHRRDAMAMERLTHSQYVLDIYGYCGQSALNELAHFADGMSSLEHLAKNLKNNYNSEVNSYRLQVAAMIAL
;
A
#
# COMPACT_ATOMS: atom_id res chain seq x y z
N ALA A 1 -6.89 -28.54 -13.78
CA ALA A 1 -7.98 -27.56 -13.96
C ALA A 1 -8.62 -27.34 -12.59
N PRO A 2 -8.78 -26.10 -12.10
CA PRO A 2 -9.51 -25.87 -10.87
C PRO A 2 -10.98 -26.20 -11.13
N GLN A 3 -11.57 -27.01 -10.25
CA GLN A 3 -12.97 -27.40 -10.35
C GLN A 3 -13.84 -26.21 -9.96
N ASP A 4 -14.72 -25.79 -10.87
CA ASP A 4 -15.69 -24.73 -10.67
C ASP A 4 -16.75 -25.24 -9.69
N HIS A 5 -16.63 -24.86 -8.42
CA HIS A 5 -17.63 -25.23 -7.42
C HIS A 5 -18.89 -24.39 -7.64
N PRO A 6 -20.08 -25.01 -7.73
CA PRO A 6 -21.32 -24.29 -7.98
C PRO A 6 -21.56 -23.28 -6.84
N ARG A 7 -21.77 -22.01 -7.21
CA ARG A 7 -22.07 -20.93 -6.26
C ARG A 7 -23.41 -21.21 -5.59
N VAL A 8 -23.37 -21.67 -4.33
CA VAL A 8 -24.57 -21.88 -3.51
C VAL A 8 -25.17 -20.51 -3.16
N ALA A 9 -26.50 -20.39 -3.29
CA ALA A 9 -27.22 -19.16 -2.99
C ALA A 9 -27.09 -18.79 -1.50
N TYR A 10 -26.99 -17.48 -1.21
CA TYR A 10 -26.82 -16.96 0.14
C TYR A 10 -28.09 -17.19 0.98
N GLU A 11 -28.02 -18.04 2.01
CA GLU A 11 -29.08 -18.19 3.01
C GLU A 11 -28.94 -17.09 4.07
N GLN A 12 -29.95 -16.22 4.19
CA GLN A 12 -29.99 -15.18 5.21
C GLN A 12 -29.99 -15.80 6.62
N GLY A 13 -28.92 -15.58 7.38
CA GLY A 13 -28.81 -15.99 8.79
C GLY A 13 -27.68 -16.97 9.11
N THR A 14 -27.03 -17.55 8.09
CA THR A 14 -25.92 -18.50 8.24
C THR A 14 -24.68 -17.95 7.54
N CYS A 15 -23.85 -17.21 8.28
CA CYS A 15 -22.57 -16.74 7.78
C CYS A 15 -21.55 -17.88 7.81
N VAL A 16 -21.54 -18.73 6.79
CA VAL A 16 -20.56 -19.81 6.63
C VAL A 16 -19.50 -19.45 5.58
N PRO A 17 -18.21 -19.67 5.88
CA PRO A 17 -17.14 -19.46 4.91
C PRO A 17 -17.37 -20.27 3.62
N MET A 18 -17.54 -19.58 2.50
CA MET A 18 -17.72 -20.13 1.15
C MET A 18 -16.43 -20.68 0.55
N SER A 19 -15.27 -20.45 1.18
CA SER A 19 -13.99 -20.98 0.72
C SER A 19 -13.00 -21.12 1.89
N PRO A 20 -12.08 -22.11 1.88
CA PRO A 20 -11.14 -22.35 2.98
C PRO A 20 -10.26 -21.15 3.34
N TRP A 21 -9.96 -20.24 2.42
CA TRP A 21 -9.12 -19.08 2.73
C TRP A 21 -9.80 -18.08 3.67
N GLN A 22 -11.14 -18.07 3.72
CA GLN A 22 -11.93 -17.22 4.62
C GLN A 22 -11.79 -17.62 6.09
N THR A 23 -11.13 -18.74 6.40
CA THR A 23 -10.74 -19.15 7.76
C THR A 23 -9.24 -19.03 8.04
N GLN A 24 -8.44 -18.58 7.05
CA GLN A 24 -6.98 -18.69 7.11
C GLN A 24 -6.27 -17.39 7.54
N SER A 25 -6.96 -16.25 7.60
CA SER A 25 -6.38 -14.99 8.07
C SER A 25 -7.43 -14.04 8.62
N PHE A 26 -7.23 -13.50 9.83
CA PHE A 26 -8.10 -12.48 10.40
C PHE A 26 -7.51 -11.09 10.06
N PRO A 27 -8.12 -10.34 9.13
CA PRO A 27 -7.59 -9.03 8.76
C PRO A 27 -7.70 -8.04 9.92
N ASN A 28 -6.68 -7.18 10.07
CA ASN A 28 -6.73 -6.06 11.01
C ASN A 28 -7.17 -4.80 10.25
N CYS A 29 -8.50 -4.63 10.16
CA CYS A 29 -9.11 -3.58 9.34
C CYS A 29 -9.23 -2.22 10.03
N ASN A 30 -9.22 -2.15 11.36
CA ASN A 30 -9.51 -0.91 12.09
C ASN A 30 -8.52 0.20 11.70
N SER A 31 -7.22 -0.10 11.77
CA SER A 31 -6.16 0.86 11.42
C SER A 31 -6.25 1.37 9.98
N ILE A 32 -6.81 0.58 9.06
CA ILE A 32 -6.98 0.97 7.65
C ILE A 32 -8.23 1.82 7.45
N HIS A 33 -9.35 1.45 8.09
CA HIS A 33 -10.61 2.18 7.98
C HIS A 33 -10.61 3.51 8.74
N GLU A 34 -9.66 3.71 9.64
CA GLU A 34 -9.45 4.97 10.38
C GLU A 34 -8.58 5.98 9.63
N LEU A 35 -7.95 5.60 8.50
CA LEU A 35 -7.16 6.53 7.70
C LEU A 35 -8.05 7.52 6.92
N ASP A 36 -7.79 8.82 7.04
CA ASP A 36 -8.46 9.81 6.21
C ASP A 36 -7.74 9.97 4.86
N LEU A 37 -8.13 9.13 3.89
CA LEU A 37 -7.59 9.21 2.53
C LEU A 37 -8.21 10.34 1.68
N ARG A 38 -9.10 11.18 2.24
CA ARG A 38 -9.81 12.23 1.48
C ARG A 38 -8.89 13.34 0.99
N ALA A 39 -7.78 13.56 1.69
CA ALA A 39 -6.72 14.49 1.33
C ALA A 39 -5.88 14.01 0.13
N GLY A 40 -5.86 12.69 -0.10
CA GLY A 40 -5.10 12.02 -1.14
C GLY A 40 -5.86 11.74 -2.40
N GLY A 41 -6.75 12.66 -2.78
CA GLY A 41 -7.62 12.55 -3.96
C GLY A 41 -6.91 11.82 -5.08
N VAL A 42 -7.46 10.67 -5.48
CA VAL A 42 -7.10 9.91 -6.67
C VAL A 42 -7.34 10.83 -7.86
N HIS A 43 -6.41 11.77 -8.10
CA HIS A 43 -6.28 12.46 -9.35
C HIS A 43 -5.70 11.43 -10.29
N SER A 44 -6.60 10.63 -10.88
CA SER A 44 -6.34 10.07 -12.19
C SER A 44 -5.84 11.25 -13.03
N HIS A 45 -4.68 11.09 -13.63
CA HIS A 45 -4.21 12.00 -14.67
C HIS A 45 -5.32 12.12 -15.71
N ARG A 46 -6.08 13.21 -15.64
CA ARG A 46 -6.95 13.67 -16.71
C ARG A 46 -6.66 15.15 -16.84
N GLU A 47 -5.92 15.47 -17.89
CA GLU A 47 -5.70 16.82 -18.38
C GLU A 47 -7.01 17.61 -18.36
N SER A 48 -6.89 18.85 -17.87
CA SER A 48 -7.71 20.02 -18.17
C SER A 48 -9.13 19.74 -18.67
N ASP A 49 -10.11 19.95 -17.80
CA ASP A 49 -11.24 20.77 -18.22
C ASP A 49 -11.87 21.46 -17.02
N GLU A 50 -11.81 22.80 -17.06
CA GLU A 50 -12.51 23.67 -16.15
C GLU A 50 -14.03 23.45 -16.25
N THR A 51 -14.75 23.83 -15.20
CA THR A 51 -16.22 23.90 -15.12
C THR A 51 -17.00 22.58 -15.09
N ARG A 52 -17.16 22.00 -13.89
CA ARG A 52 -18.46 21.40 -13.53
C ARG A 52 -18.76 21.42 -12.03
N THR A 53 -19.63 22.37 -11.69
CA THR A 53 -20.50 22.52 -10.52
C THR A 53 -20.56 21.31 -9.58
N ARG A 54 -19.84 21.42 -8.44
CA ARG A 54 -19.98 20.56 -7.26
C ARG A 54 -21.40 20.76 -6.68
N ARG A 55 -22.32 19.83 -6.97
CA ARG A 55 -23.57 19.72 -6.19
C ARG A 55 -23.20 19.31 -4.77
N GLN A 56 -23.12 20.29 -3.87
CA GLN A 56 -23.02 20.06 -2.43
C GLN A 56 -24.28 19.34 -1.96
N LEU A 57 -24.09 18.16 -1.36
CA LEU A 57 -25.07 17.55 -0.45
C LEU A 57 -25.11 18.42 0.82
N PRO A 58 -26.26 19.00 1.22
CA PRO A 58 -26.33 19.83 2.41
C PRO A 58 -26.33 18.96 3.66
N GLY A 59 -25.36 19.12 4.57
CA GLY A 59 -25.45 18.56 5.92
C GLY A 59 -24.15 18.18 6.64
N LEU A 60 -23.02 18.04 5.94
CA LEU A 60 -21.73 17.81 6.59
C LEU A 60 -21.03 19.15 6.81
N LYS A 61 -21.07 19.65 8.04
CA LYS A 61 -20.18 20.74 8.48
C LYS A 61 -18.74 20.24 8.33
N HIS A 62 -18.01 20.81 7.39
CA HIS A 62 -16.57 20.63 7.29
C HIS A 62 -15.97 21.44 8.43
N ASP A 63 -15.35 20.77 9.40
CA ASP A 63 -14.55 21.44 10.41
C ASP A 63 -13.22 21.82 9.74
N ASP A 64 -13.04 23.10 9.42
CA ASP A 64 -11.90 23.63 8.67
C ASP A 64 -10.60 23.70 9.51
N SER A 65 -10.56 23.06 10.69
CA SER A 65 -9.40 23.08 11.59
C SER A 65 -8.54 21.81 11.57
N MET A 66 -8.84 20.82 10.73
CA MET A 66 -7.99 19.64 10.58
C MET A 66 -7.14 19.76 9.32
N GLU A 67 -5.84 19.93 9.49
CA GLU A 67 -4.88 19.83 8.38
C GLU A 67 -5.10 18.48 7.68
N PRO A 68 -5.34 18.48 6.35
CA PRO A 68 -5.63 17.26 5.62
C PRO A 68 -4.44 16.30 5.70
N ASP A 69 -4.69 15.03 6.05
CA ASP A 69 -3.67 13.97 6.08
C ASP A 69 -2.87 13.97 4.77
N LYS A 70 -1.61 14.42 4.84
CA LYS A 70 -0.81 14.56 3.61
C LYS A 70 -0.43 13.18 3.10
N THR A 71 -1.10 12.73 2.04
CA THR A 71 -0.70 11.52 1.34
C THR A 71 0.21 11.87 0.15
N THR A 72 1.32 11.15 -0.03
CA THR A 72 2.23 11.32 -1.18
C THR A 72 2.45 10.00 -1.88
N LEU A 73 2.29 9.93 -3.19
CA LEU A 73 2.60 8.73 -3.96
C LEU A 73 4.11 8.45 -3.92
N LEU A 74 4.52 7.31 -3.38
CA LEU A 74 5.93 6.88 -3.30
C LEU A 74 6.37 6.14 -4.56
N GLY A 75 5.45 5.39 -5.17
CA GLY A 75 5.76 4.63 -6.37
C GLY A 75 4.58 3.80 -6.87
N MET A 76 4.63 3.49 -8.16
CA MET A 76 3.65 2.65 -8.83
C MET A 76 4.34 1.43 -9.42
N GLY A 77 3.96 0.25 -8.93
CA GLY A 77 4.36 -1.02 -9.50
C GLY A 77 3.38 -1.52 -10.56
N TRP A 78 3.57 -2.77 -10.98
CA TRP A 78 2.68 -3.41 -11.95
C TRP A 78 1.26 -3.58 -11.40
N PHE A 79 1.11 -4.19 -10.22
CA PHE A 79 -0.21 -4.49 -9.64
C PHE A 79 -0.51 -3.76 -8.33
N ARG A 80 0.49 -3.05 -7.75
CA ARG A 80 0.37 -2.31 -6.49
C ARG A 80 0.87 -0.88 -6.64
N GLN A 81 0.35 -0.01 -5.79
CA GLN A 81 0.81 1.36 -5.60
C GLN A 81 1.10 1.58 -4.12
N ALA A 82 2.11 2.41 -3.84
CA ALA A 82 2.55 2.71 -2.49
C ALA A 82 2.42 4.22 -2.24
N TRP A 83 1.77 4.55 -1.13
CA TRP A 83 1.48 5.91 -0.70
C TRP A 83 2.12 6.14 0.66
N LYS A 84 2.88 7.22 0.82
CA LYS A 84 3.26 7.75 2.13
C LYS A 84 2.03 8.40 2.74
N VAL A 85 1.72 8.06 3.98
CA VAL A 85 0.64 8.67 4.76
C VAL A 85 1.27 9.29 5.99
N ASP A 86 1.16 10.60 6.11
CA ASP A 86 1.63 11.34 7.28
C ASP A 86 0.52 11.34 8.34
N ARG A 87 0.84 10.96 9.58
CA ARG A 87 -0.13 10.98 10.69
C ARG A 87 -0.25 12.41 11.25
N PRO A 88 -1.46 12.92 11.51
CA PRO A 88 -1.63 14.26 12.05
C PRO A 88 -1.10 14.31 13.49
N GLY A 89 -0.25 15.30 13.77
CA GLY A 89 0.32 15.55 15.11
C GLY A 89 1.76 15.08 15.32
N THR A 90 2.32 14.22 14.45
CA THR A 90 3.75 13.84 14.48
C THR A 90 4.30 13.68 13.07
N SER A 91 5.26 14.53 12.67
CA SER A 91 5.93 14.42 11.35
C SER A 91 6.89 13.22 11.25
N GLU A 92 7.21 12.59 12.39
CA GLU A 92 8.14 11.47 12.47
C GLU A 92 7.46 10.11 12.25
N ASP A 93 6.14 9.99 12.43
CA ASP A 93 5.41 8.73 12.26
C ASP A 93 4.73 8.64 10.89
N SER A 94 5.55 8.67 9.84
CA SER A 94 5.07 8.41 8.49
C SER A 94 4.87 6.90 8.29
N MET A 95 3.77 6.53 7.63
CA MET A 95 3.44 5.14 7.29
C MET A 95 3.36 4.95 5.77
N VAL A 96 3.38 3.71 5.32
CA VAL A 96 3.17 3.36 3.91
C VAL A 96 1.85 2.60 3.76
N LEU A 97 0.91 3.18 3.02
CA LEU A 97 -0.28 2.49 2.53
C LEU A 97 0.04 1.86 1.18
N LYS A 98 -0.01 0.54 1.09
CA LYS A 98 0.05 -0.20 -0.17
C LYS A 98 -1.35 -0.62 -0.55
N THR A 99 -1.77 -0.35 -1.79
CA THR A 99 -3.04 -0.85 -2.33
C THR A 99 -2.81 -1.57 -3.64
N LEU A 100 -3.70 -2.50 -4.00
CA LEU A 100 -3.83 -2.87 -5.41
C LEU A 100 -4.21 -1.62 -6.22
N ARG A 101 -3.87 -1.65 -7.50
CA ARG A 101 -4.19 -0.59 -8.45
C ARG A 101 -5.69 -0.56 -8.71
N LEU A 102 -6.33 0.55 -8.32
CA LEU A 102 -7.77 0.76 -8.53
C LEU A 102 -8.14 0.97 -10.01
N ASP A 103 -7.17 1.34 -10.84
CA ASP A 103 -7.35 1.57 -12.28
C ASP A 103 -7.24 0.29 -13.12
N ARG A 104 -7.02 -0.86 -12.49
CA ARG A 104 -6.91 -2.17 -13.14
C ARG A 104 -8.04 -3.09 -12.72
N ASP A 105 -8.32 -4.06 -13.57
CA ASP A 105 -9.27 -5.12 -13.25
C ASP A 105 -8.81 -5.91 -12.04
N PHE A 106 -9.80 -6.33 -11.25
CA PHE A 106 -9.56 -7.18 -10.11
C PHE A 106 -9.28 -8.61 -10.56
N PHE A 107 -8.18 -9.18 -10.05
CA PHE A 107 -7.83 -10.59 -10.25
C PHE A 107 -7.62 -11.24 -8.87
N ASP A 108 -8.27 -12.38 -8.66
CA ASP A 108 -8.21 -13.14 -7.41
C ASP A 108 -6.77 -13.54 -7.06
N GLU A 109 -5.94 -13.80 -8.07
CA GLU A 109 -4.54 -14.14 -7.90
C GLU A 109 -3.72 -13.01 -7.27
N TYR A 110 -3.96 -11.75 -7.67
CA TYR A 110 -3.26 -10.59 -7.11
C TYR A 110 -3.73 -10.27 -5.70
N TYR A 111 -5.01 -10.48 -5.43
CA TYR A 111 -5.55 -10.41 -4.09
C TYR A 111 -4.90 -11.43 -3.17
N ASP A 112 -4.81 -12.70 -3.59
CA ASP A 112 -4.21 -13.74 -2.76
C ASP A 112 -2.71 -13.52 -2.56
N LEU A 113 -1.98 -13.03 -3.57
CA LEU A 113 -0.59 -12.61 -3.42
C LEU A 113 -0.45 -11.48 -2.38
N HIS A 114 -1.32 -10.46 -2.44
CA HIS A 114 -1.31 -9.37 -1.48
C HIS A 114 -1.59 -9.85 -0.05
N ARG A 115 -2.57 -10.74 0.10
CA ARG A 115 -2.94 -11.35 1.39
C ARG A 115 -1.81 -12.21 1.96
N ARG A 116 -1.12 -13.01 1.13
CA ARG A 116 0.02 -13.83 1.55
C ARG A 116 1.19 -12.98 2.02
N ASP A 117 1.52 -11.91 1.29
CA ASP A 117 2.56 -10.97 1.70
C ASP A 117 2.23 -10.35 3.06
N ALA A 118 0.97 -9.93 3.25
CA ALA A 118 0.52 -9.33 4.50
C ALA A 118 0.60 -10.32 5.68
N MET A 119 0.12 -11.55 5.50
CA MET A 119 0.27 -12.61 6.51
C MET A 119 1.73 -12.93 6.82
N ALA A 120 2.59 -12.97 5.80
CA ALA A 120 4.01 -13.25 6.01
C ALA A 120 4.66 -12.15 6.87
N MET A 121 4.39 -10.88 6.56
CA MET A 121 4.87 -9.74 7.37
C MET A 121 4.30 -9.77 8.79
N GLU A 122 3.03 -10.14 8.98
CA GLU A 122 2.38 -10.27 10.29
C GLU A 122 3.06 -11.36 11.14
N ARG A 123 3.40 -12.50 10.54
CA ARG A 123 4.05 -13.61 11.24
C ARG A 123 5.53 -13.33 11.53
N LEU A 124 6.15 -12.46 10.75
CA LEU A 124 7.58 -12.16 10.80
C LEU A 124 7.89 -10.78 11.41
N THR A 125 6.90 -10.07 11.97
CA THR A 125 7.03 -8.70 12.54
C THR A 125 8.14 -8.59 13.60
N HIS A 126 8.54 -9.69 14.25
CA HIS A 126 9.64 -9.65 15.23
C HIS A 126 11.05 -9.63 14.60
N SER A 127 11.16 -9.79 13.27
CA SER A 127 12.44 -9.82 12.56
C SER A 127 12.85 -8.42 12.13
N GLN A 128 14.04 -7.97 12.54
CA GLN A 128 14.63 -6.69 12.09
C GLN A 128 14.89 -6.60 10.58
N TYR A 129 14.74 -7.71 9.84
CA TYR A 129 14.95 -7.78 8.40
C TYR A 129 13.64 -7.82 7.60
N VAL A 130 12.49 -7.78 8.27
CA VAL A 130 11.18 -7.79 7.64
C VAL A 130 10.45 -6.52 8.03
N LEU A 131 9.81 -5.89 7.04
CA LEU A 131 9.05 -4.67 7.30
C LEU A 131 7.88 -4.95 8.22
N ASP A 132 7.71 -4.10 9.21
CA ASP A 132 6.53 -4.13 10.08
C ASP A 132 5.25 -3.87 9.29
N ILE A 133 4.19 -4.56 9.71
CA ILE A 133 2.83 -4.38 9.21
C ILE A 133 1.92 -3.94 10.36
N TYR A 134 1.29 -2.78 10.21
CA TYR A 134 0.37 -2.23 11.21
C TYR A 134 -1.06 -2.75 11.03
N GLY A 135 -1.40 -3.18 9.81
CA GLY A 135 -2.68 -3.81 9.51
C GLY A 135 -2.84 -4.12 8.01
N TYR A 136 -3.78 -5.00 7.69
CA TYR A 136 -4.17 -5.29 6.31
C TYR A 136 -5.66 -5.64 6.25
N CYS A 137 -6.30 -5.18 5.17
CA CYS A 137 -7.73 -5.36 4.95
C CYS A 137 -8.03 -5.29 3.46
N GLY A 138 -8.69 -6.31 2.93
CA GLY A 138 -9.00 -6.38 1.52
C GLY A 138 -7.75 -6.24 0.65
N GLN A 139 -7.74 -5.21 -0.20
CA GLN A 139 -6.67 -4.93 -1.15
C GLN A 139 -5.60 -3.97 -0.62
N SER A 140 -5.60 -3.71 0.69
CA SER A 140 -4.76 -2.70 1.32
C SER A 140 -3.93 -3.27 2.48
N ALA A 141 -2.71 -2.76 2.62
CA ALA A 141 -1.82 -3.05 3.74
C ALA A 141 -1.12 -1.76 4.21
N LEU A 142 -1.02 -1.59 5.52
CA LEU A 142 -0.25 -0.53 6.17
C LEU A 142 1.05 -1.09 6.69
N ASN A 143 2.15 -0.46 6.27
CA ASN A 143 3.50 -0.86 6.64
C ASN A 143 4.26 0.31 7.25
N GLU A 144 5.34 -0.02 7.96
CA GLU A 144 6.36 0.95 8.31
C GLU A 144 6.94 1.64 7.06
N LEU A 145 7.39 2.88 7.25
CA LEU A 145 8.18 3.57 6.26
C LEU A 145 9.65 3.16 6.43
N ALA A 146 10.22 2.54 5.40
CA ALA A 146 11.63 2.22 5.38
C ALA A 146 12.46 3.51 5.26
N HIS A 147 13.05 3.94 6.37
CA HIS A 147 14.02 5.03 6.39
C HIS A 147 15.39 4.51 5.97
N PHE A 148 15.86 4.94 4.80
CA PHE A 148 17.25 4.70 4.42
C PHE A 148 18.15 5.75 5.08
N ALA A 149 19.34 5.35 5.52
CA ALA A 149 20.31 6.23 6.16
C ALA A 149 20.64 7.47 5.31
N ASP A 150 20.98 8.57 5.99
CA ASP A 150 21.26 9.94 5.51
C ASP A 150 21.42 10.11 3.99
N GLY A 151 20.36 10.65 3.37
CA GLY A 151 20.40 11.17 1.99
C GLY A 151 19.86 10.26 0.90
N MET A 152 19.57 8.98 1.17
CA MET A 152 18.87 8.12 0.22
C MET A 152 17.35 8.23 0.37
N SER A 153 16.74 9.19 -0.32
CA SER A 153 15.29 9.38 -0.30
C SER A 153 14.49 8.26 -0.97
N SER A 154 15.13 7.48 -1.86
CA SER A 154 14.52 6.35 -2.55
C SER A 154 15.56 5.44 -3.19
N LEU A 155 15.37 4.11 -3.08
CA LEU A 155 16.11 3.13 -3.87
C LEU A 155 15.94 3.35 -5.37
N GLU A 156 14.83 3.95 -5.81
CA GLU A 156 14.62 4.31 -7.20
C GLU A 156 15.56 5.45 -7.62
N HIS A 157 15.73 6.47 -6.78
CA HIS A 157 16.71 7.53 -7.03
C HIS A 157 18.13 6.98 -7.02
N LEU A 158 18.46 6.10 -6.07
CA LEU A 158 19.73 5.39 -6.08
C LEU A 158 19.92 4.60 -7.38
N ALA A 159 18.96 3.75 -7.75
CA ALA A 159 19.01 2.94 -8.96
C ALA A 159 19.13 3.81 -10.24
N LYS A 160 18.41 4.93 -10.31
CA LYS A 160 18.50 5.91 -11.40
C LYS A 160 19.87 6.57 -11.47
N ASN A 161 20.43 7.00 -10.32
CA ASN A 161 21.75 7.62 -10.23
C ASN A 161 22.88 6.64 -10.55
N LEU A 162 22.69 5.36 -10.21
CA LEU A 162 23.62 4.30 -10.57
C LEU A 162 23.48 3.92 -12.04
N LYS A 163 22.31 4.05 -12.68
CA LYS A 163 22.08 3.59 -14.06
C LYS A 163 23.01 4.29 -15.06
N ASN A 164 23.64 3.52 -15.93
CA ASN A 164 24.58 3.99 -16.98
C ASN A 164 25.85 4.72 -16.49
N ASN A 165 26.10 4.76 -15.18
CA ASN A 165 27.36 5.24 -14.62
C ASN A 165 28.29 4.04 -14.39
N TYR A 166 29.47 4.04 -15.01
CA TYR A 166 30.46 2.95 -14.97
C TYR A 166 31.74 3.33 -14.21
N ASN A 167 31.69 4.39 -13.40
CA ASN A 167 32.79 4.77 -12.52
C ASN A 167 33.15 3.61 -11.56
N SER A 168 34.44 3.43 -11.24
CA SER A 168 34.91 2.36 -10.36
C SER A 168 34.28 2.44 -8.97
N GLU A 169 34.07 3.65 -8.44
CA GLU A 169 33.38 3.88 -7.17
C GLU A 169 31.92 3.40 -7.21
N VAL A 170 31.20 3.74 -8.28
CA VAL A 170 29.80 3.31 -8.50
C VAL A 170 29.70 1.79 -8.62
N ASN A 171 30.65 1.15 -9.30
CA ASN A 171 30.71 -0.30 -9.40
C ASN A 171 31.03 -0.97 -8.05
N SER A 172 31.84 -0.33 -7.20
CA SER A 172 32.08 -0.79 -5.83
C SER A 172 30.81 -0.74 -4.99
N TYR A 173 30.05 0.35 -5.05
CA TYR A 173 28.75 0.46 -4.37
C TYR A 173 27.74 -0.58 -4.87
N ARG A 174 27.66 -0.81 -6.19
CA ARG A 174 26.81 -1.89 -6.76
C ARG A 174 27.19 -3.26 -6.21
N LEU A 175 28.49 -3.55 -6.12
CA LEU A 175 28.98 -4.82 -5.61
C LEU A 175 28.68 -4.99 -4.13
N GLN A 176 28.83 -3.93 -3.32
CA GLN A 176 28.45 -3.94 -1.91
C GLN A 176 26.95 -4.17 -1.72
N VAL A 177 26.09 -3.47 -2.46
CA VAL A 177 24.64 -3.67 -2.40
C VAL A 177 24.27 -5.10 -2.82
N ALA A 178 24.86 -5.62 -3.90
CA ALA A 178 24.63 -6.99 -4.35
C ALA A 178 25.07 -8.02 -3.30
N ALA A 179 26.20 -7.80 -2.63
CA ALA A 179 26.69 -8.66 -1.57
C ALA A 179 25.79 -8.63 -0.33
N MET A 180 25.26 -7.46 0.04
CA MET A 180 24.32 -7.32 1.17
C MET A 180 22.98 -8.01 0.94
N ILE A 181 22.52 -8.13 -0.31
CA ILE A 181 21.25 -8.79 -0.67
C ILE A 181 21.42 -10.31 -0.83
N ALA A 182 22.65 -10.80 -1.06
CA ALA A 182 22.94 -12.20 -1.34
C ALA A 182 23.20 -13.06 -0.08
N LEU A 183 23.24 -12.44 1.11
CA LEU A 183 23.42 -13.09 2.42
C LEU A 183 22.08 -13.15 3.17
#